data_AF-G8BYM8-F1
#
_entry.id   AF-G8BYM8-F1
#
_cell.length_a   1.000
_cell.length_b   1.000
_cell.length_c   1.000
_cell.angle_alpha   90.00
_cell.angle_beta   90.00
_cell.angle_gamma   90.00
#
_symmetry.space_group_name_H-M   'P 1'
#
loop_
_entity.id
_entity.type
_entity.pdbx_description
1 polymer ?
#
loop_
_entity_poly.entity_id
_entity_poly.type
_entity_poly.pdbx_seq_one_letter_code
_entity_poly.pdbx_strand_id
1 'polypeptide(L)'
;MSPVEEVHYSNGKLWIFTGCELYNVLPFPSAVTQRPEDIGSVRLFAGDLYLQELFETSNENRDMTHKFQLNFIWNKSDCALMNQDVLTFCSTDIISDYESMAKNIVAKRSFYQIRMNCDLNVKILLELRFIDVAEMRKFRDVIFRINEEFEILADMEW
;
A
#
# COMPACT_ATOMS: atom_id res chain seq x y z
N MET A 1 -27.53 -3.11 19.46
CA MET A 1 -26.63 -3.34 18.31
C MET A 1 -26.91 -2.25 17.32
N SER A 2 -25.99 -1.29 17.15
CA SER A 2 -26.11 -0.29 16.09
C SER A 2 -26.03 -1.01 14.74
N PRO A 3 -26.82 -0.60 13.73
CA PRO A 3 -26.68 -1.15 12.39
C PRO A 3 -25.25 -0.89 11.90
N VAL A 4 -24.63 -1.90 11.28
CA VAL A 4 -23.37 -1.72 10.55
C VAL A 4 -23.74 -0.89 9.33
N GLU A 5 -23.39 0.39 9.32
CA GLU A 5 -23.59 1.23 8.15
C GLU A 5 -22.75 0.67 7.00
N GLU A 6 -23.40 0.36 5.88
CA GLU A 6 -22.71 0.00 4.65
C GLU A 6 -22.04 1.25 4.08
N VAL A 7 -20.71 1.29 4.19
CA VAL A 7 -19.89 2.31 3.56
C VAL A 7 -19.69 1.94 2.10
N HIS A 8 -20.12 2.82 1.19
CA HIS A 8 -19.88 2.66 -0.24
C HIS A 8 -18.67 3.48 -0.70
N TYR A 9 -17.75 2.80 -1.40
CA TYR A 9 -16.63 3.44 -2.07
C TYR A 9 -16.87 3.48 -3.57
N SER A 10 -16.66 4.65 -4.18
CA SER A 10 -16.53 4.77 -5.63
C SER A 10 -15.07 4.99 -6.01
N ASN A 11 -14.68 4.53 -7.21
CA ASN A 11 -13.30 4.63 -7.66
C ASN A 11 -13.00 6.02 -8.20
N GLY A 12 -11.92 6.63 -7.71
CA GLY A 12 -11.31 7.82 -8.26
C GLY A 12 -10.13 7.51 -9.16
N LYS A 13 -9.09 8.34 -9.07
CA LYS A 13 -7.87 8.21 -9.85
C LYS A 13 -7.12 6.91 -9.52
N LEU A 14 -6.52 6.33 -10.56
CA LEU A 14 -5.64 5.17 -10.45
C LEU A 14 -4.24 5.55 -10.90
N TRP A 15 -3.24 5.30 -10.06
CA TRP A 15 -1.83 5.36 -10.45
C TRP A 15 -1.27 3.95 -10.53
N ILE A 16 -0.61 3.66 -11.66
CA ILE A 16 0.03 2.38 -11.92
C ILE A 16 1.54 2.59 -11.92
N PHE A 17 2.24 1.76 -11.13
CA PHE A 17 3.69 1.72 -11.05
C PHE A 17 4.17 0.34 -11.45
N THR A 18 4.97 0.27 -12.50
CA THR A 18 5.37 -1.02 -13.09
C THR A 18 6.65 -1.57 -12.49
N GLY A 19 6.74 -2.88 -12.34
CA GLY A 19 7.98 -3.53 -11.89
C GLY A 19 8.34 -3.21 -10.45
N CYS A 20 7.44 -3.54 -9.53
CA CYS A 20 7.68 -3.52 -8.10
C CYS A 20 7.90 -4.93 -7.54
N GLU A 21 8.62 -5.00 -6.43
CA GLU A 21 8.94 -6.24 -5.73
C GLU A 21 8.66 -6.08 -4.24
N LEU A 22 8.12 -7.13 -3.61
CA LEU A 22 7.94 -7.19 -2.16
C LEU A 22 8.85 -8.25 -1.56
N TYR A 23 9.52 -7.88 -0.47
CA TYR A 23 10.38 -8.76 0.30
C TYR A 23 9.88 -8.85 1.73
N ASN A 24 10.14 -9.98 2.40
CA ASN A 24 9.90 -10.08 3.84
C ASN A 24 10.82 -9.11 4.62
N VAL A 25 10.28 -8.50 5.67
CA VAL A 25 11.10 -7.84 6.70
C VAL A 25 11.44 -8.91 7.72
N LEU A 26 12.71 -9.32 7.80
CA LEU A 26 13.15 -10.22 8.86
C LEU A 26 13.11 -9.48 10.20
N PRO A 27 12.56 -10.08 11.27
CA PRO A 27 12.70 -9.50 12.59
C PRO A 27 14.18 -9.35 12.92
N PHE A 28 14.58 -8.18 13.41
CA PHE A 28 15.93 -7.98 13.94
C PHE A 28 16.22 -9.10 14.95
N PRO A 29 17.34 -9.84 14.80
CA PRO A 29 17.58 -11.00 15.63
C PRO A 29 17.96 -10.55 17.04
N SER A 30 17.02 -10.61 17.98
CA SER A 30 17.35 -10.62 19.41
C SER A 30 17.74 -12.03 19.91
N ALA A 31 17.69 -13.06 19.06
CA ALA A 31 17.91 -14.45 19.50
C ALA A 31 18.52 -15.41 18.47
N VAL A 32 18.98 -14.95 17.30
CA VAL A 32 19.60 -15.84 16.30
C VAL A 32 21.08 -15.49 16.17
N THR A 33 21.94 -16.45 16.49
CA THR A 33 23.41 -16.40 16.35
C THR A 33 23.90 -16.36 14.89
N GLN A 34 23.01 -16.13 13.93
CA GLN A 34 23.33 -16.00 12.51
C GLN A 34 23.44 -14.52 12.18
N ARG A 35 24.43 -14.16 11.36
CA ARG A 35 24.61 -12.76 10.99
C ARG A 35 23.40 -12.35 10.15
N PRO A 36 22.89 -11.11 10.27
CA PRO A 36 21.80 -10.60 9.43
C PRO A 36 22.02 -10.74 7.91
N GLU A 37 23.29 -10.94 7.52
CA GLU A 37 23.78 -11.16 6.16
C GLU A 37 23.64 -12.61 5.66
N ASP A 38 23.35 -13.58 6.54
CA ASP A 38 23.19 -15.00 6.20
C ASP A 38 21.74 -15.41 5.90
N ILE A 39 20.74 -14.62 6.35
CA ILE A 39 19.33 -14.80 6.01
C ILE A 39 18.95 -13.61 5.13
N GLY A 40 19.24 -13.70 3.83
CA GLY A 40 18.90 -12.63 2.89
C GLY A 40 17.39 -12.37 2.85
N SER A 41 16.99 -11.13 2.59
CA SER A 41 15.60 -10.78 2.28
C SER A 41 15.08 -11.66 1.13
N VAL A 42 14.01 -12.41 1.36
CA VAL A 42 13.36 -13.29 0.40
C VAL A 42 12.30 -12.51 -0.36
N ARG A 43 12.37 -12.55 -1.70
CA ARG A 43 11.35 -11.96 -2.56
C ARG A 43 10.08 -12.80 -2.50
N LEU A 44 8.98 -12.17 -2.12
CA LEU A 44 7.66 -12.80 -2.01
C LEU A 44 6.80 -12.53 -3.25
N PHE A 45 7.01 -11.38 -3.88
CA PHE A 45 6.20 -10.92 -5.01
C PHE A 45 7.03 -10.08 -5.98
N ALA A 46 6.66 -10.17 -7.26
CA ALA A 46 7.13 -9.30 -8.33
C ALA A 46 5.95 -9.03 -9.26
N GLY A 47 5.65 -7.77 -9.53
CA GLY A 47 4.48 -7.37 -10.31
C GLY A 47 4.31 -5.87 -10.38
N ASP A 48 3.08 -5.40 -10.48
CA ASP A 48 2.75 -3.99 -10.55
C ASP A 48 2.06 -3.51 -9.27
N LEU A 49 2.27 -2.23 -8.93
CA LEU A 49 1.62 -1.55 -7.81
C LEU A 49 0.56 -0.59 -8.35
N TYR A 50 -0.65 -0.75 -7.85
CA TYR A 50 -1.82 0.05 -8.18
C TYR A 50 -2.21 0.85 -6.95
N LEU A 51 -2.03 2.18 -6.99
CA LEU A 51 -2.56 3.08 -5.98
C LEU A 51 -3.92 3.56 -6.45
N GLN A 52 -4.98 3.14 -5.75
CA GLN A 52 -6.35 3.48 -6.06
C GLN A 52 -6.85 4.56 -5.10
N GLU A 53 -7.32 5.67 -5.64
CA GLU A 53 -8.13 6.65 -4.92
C GLU A 53 -9.58 6.14 -4.82
N LEU A 54 -10.18 6.31 -3.65
CA LEU A 54 -11.50 5.88 -3.29
C LEU A 54 -12.25 7.09 -2.73
N PHE A 55 -13.47 7.31 -3.18
CA PHE A 55 -14.36 8.30 -2.59
C PHE A 55 -15.34 7.58 -1.68
N GLU A 56 -15.29 7.90 -0.38
CA GLU A 56 -16.33 7.49 0.54
C GLU A 56 -17.57 8.35 0.32
N THR A 57 -18.71 7.71 0.05
CA THR A 57 -19.99 8.41 0.04
C THR A 57 -20.80 7.93 1.24
N SER A 58 -20.97 8.79 2.24
CA SER A 58 -21.93 8.54 3.32
C SER A 58 -23.28 9.17 2.94
N ASN A 59 -24.38 8.53 3.32
CA ASN A 59 -25.72 9.06 3.03
C ASN A 59 -26.05 10.35 3.80
N GLU A 60 -25.23 10.74 4.78
CA GLU A 60 -25.52 11.85 5.70
C GLU A 60 -24.63 13.08 5.49
N ASN A 61 -23.41 12.95 4.95
CA ASN A 61 -22.52 14.07 4.65
C ASN A 61 -22.18 14.13 3.16
N ARG A 62 -22.35 15.32 2.56
CA ARG A 62 -21.92 15.64 1.18
C ARG A 62 -20.39 15.79 1.04
N ASP A 63 -19.66 15.60 2.12
CA ASP A 63 -18.20 15.66 2.12
C ASP A 63 -17.66 14.36 1.52
N MET A 64 -17.15 14.46 0.30
CA MET A 64 -16.42 13.37 -0.34
C MET A 64 -15.03 13.31 0.26
N THR A 65 -14.81 12.36 1.17
CA THR A 65 -13.49 12.13 1.73
C THR A 65 -12.66 11.27 0.79
N HIS A 66 -11.49 11.79 0.40
CA HIS A 66 -10.52 11.09 -0.42
C HIS A 66 -9.79 10.04 0.42
N LYS A 67 -9.80 8.80 -0.05
CA LYS A 67 -9.11 7.68 0.58
C LYS A 67 -8.26 6.97 -0.45
N PHE A 68 -7.24 6.24 -0.01
CA PHE A 68 -6.30 5.58 -0.90
C PHE A 68 -6.03 4.14 -0.47
N GLN A 69 -5.75 3.27 -1.44
CA GLN A 69 -5.34 1.89 -1.17
C GLN A 69 -4.28 1.45 -2.16
N LEU A 70 -3.23 0.79 -1.65
CA LEU A 70 -2.21 0.17 -2.48
C LEU A 70 -2.60 -1.28 -2.73
N ASN A 71 -2.62 -1.68 -3.99
CA ASN A 71 -2.96 -3.02 -4.46
C ASN A 71 -1.79 -3.57 -5.27
N PHE A 72 -1.31 -4.75 -4.92
CA PHE A 72 -0.20 -5.42 -5.60
C PHE A 72 -0.76 -6.47 -6.53
N ILE A 73 -0.51 -6.30 -7.82
CA ILE A 73 -1.12 -7.08 -8.89
C ILE A 73 -0.04 -7.87 -9.61
N TRP A 74 -0.24 -9.18 -9.76
CA TRP A 74 0.68 -10.00 -10.54
C TRP A 74 0.72 -9.51 -11.99
N ASN A 75 1.88 -9.63 -12.64
CA ASN A 75 1.99 -9.21 -14.04
C ASN A 75 0.98 -9.98 -14.91
N LYS A 76 0.52 -9.36 -16.00
CA LYS A 76 -0.41 -10.01 -16.93
C LYS A 76 0.13 -11.33 -17.49
N SER A 77 1.44 -11.42 -17.71
CA SER A 77 2.10 -12.67 -18.12
C SER A 77 1.93 -13.77 -17.09
N ASP A 78 1.99 -13.42 -15.80
CA ASP A 78 1.89 -14.35 -14.68
C ASP A 78 0.42 -14.72 -14.43
N CYS A 79 -0.51 -13.79 -14.61
CA CYS A 79 -1.95 -14.02 -14.58
C CYS A 79 -2.41 -14.98 -15.71
N ALA A 80 -1.86 -14.81 -16.91
CA ALA A 80 -2.16 -15.69 -18.05
C ALA A 80 -1.73 -17.14 -17.80
N LEU A 81 -0.63 -17.37 -17.07
CA LEU A 81 -0.21 -18.70 -16.62
C LEU A 81 -1.18 -19.32 -15.61
N MET A 82 -1.96 -18.48 -14.89
CA MET A 82 -2.91 -18.89 -13.86
C MET A 82 -4.38 -18.94 -14.34
N ASN A 83 -4.64 -18.72 -15.64
CA ASN A 83 -5.99 -18.66 -16.23
C ASN A 83 -6.94 -17.65 -15.53
N GLN A 84 -6.42 -16.51 -15.08
CA GLN A 84 -7.20 -15.44 -14.46
C GLN A 84 -6.88 -14.09 -15.11
N ASP A 85 -7.89 -13.22 -15.19
CA ASP A 85 -7.75 -11.93 -15.89
C ASP A 85 -6.91 -10.91 -15.10
N VAL A 86 -7.03 -10.89 -13.77
CA VAL A 86 -6.23 -10.07 -12.85
C VAL A 86 -6.16 -10.77 -11.48
N LEU A 87 -4.97 -11.18 -11.04
CA LEU A 87 -4.78 -11.74 -9.70
C LEU A 87 -4.15 -10.68 -8.78
N THR A 88 -4.89 -10.29 -7.74
CA THR A 88 -4.35 -9.44 -6.66
C THR A 88 -3.56 -10.31 -5.71
N PHE A 89 -2.31 -9.95 -5.44
CA PHE A 89 -1.46 -10.60 -4.44
C PHE A 89 -1.88 -10.20 -3.02
N CYS A 90 -1.89 -8.89 -2.74
CA CYS A 90 -2.37 -8.34 -1.47
C CYS A 90 -2.62 -6.83 -1.59
N SER A 91 -3.22 -6.25 -0.54
CA SER A 91 -3.50 -4.83 -0.44
C SER A 91 -3.20 -4.26 0.95
N THR A 92 -3.01 -2.95 1.03
CA THR A 92 -2.92 -2.24 2.31
C THR A 92 -4.32 -2.06 2.91
N ASP A 93 -4.34 -1.64 4.17
CA ASP A 93 -5.54 -0.99 4.70
C ASP A 93 -5.86 0.28 3.90
N ILE A 94 -7.11 0.72 3.99
CA ILE A 94 -7.52 2.01 3.44
C ILE A 94 -6.79 3.12 4.22
N ILE A 95 -6.18 4.03 3.48
CA ILE A 95 -5.46 5.20 3.96
C ILE A 95 -6.42 6.39 3.83
N SER A 96 -6.81 6.98 4.94
CA SER A 96 -7.82 8.05 5.01
C SER A 96 -7.28 9.39 5.48
N ASP A 97 -6.05 9.40 5.99
CA ASP A 97 -5.46 10.55 6.68
C ASP A 97 -3.94 10.39 6.78
N TYR A 98 -3.29 11.43 7.31
CA TYR A 98 -1.84 11.46 7.49
C TYR A 98 -1.32 10.35 8.42
N GLU A 99 -2.04 10.04 9.52
CA GLU A 99 -1.62 9.03 10.49
C GLU A 99 -1.66 7.61 9.88
N SER A 100 -2.73 7.28 9.17
CA SER A 100 -2.87 6.03 8.42
C SER A 100 -1.86 5.93 7.30
N MET A 101 -1.49 7.04 6.63
CA MET A 101 -0.39 7.03 5.66
C MET A 101 0.93 6.68 6.35
N ALA A 102 1.30 7.39 7.41
CA ALA A 102 2.55 7.17 8.14
C ALA A 102 2.65 5.74 8.74
N LYS A 103 1.51 5.16 9.11
CA LYS A 103 1.40 3.79 9.61
C LYS A 103 1.54 2.74 8.51
N ASN A 104 1.05 3.02 7.31
CA ASN A 104 1.05 2.07 6.20
C ASN A 104 2.28 2.17 5.32
N ILE A 105 2.90 3.35 5.20
CA ILE A 105 4.01 3.60 4.28
C ILE A 105 5.11 4.37 5.02
N VAL A 106 6.25 3.70 5.24
CA VAL A 106 7.43 4.33 5.86
C VAL A 106 8.58 4.31 4.88
N ALA A 107 9.00 5.48 4.41
CA ALA A 107 10.18 5.62 3.57
C ALA A 107 11.45 5.23 4.35
N LYS A 108 12.29 4.39 3.74
CA LYS A 108 13.65 4.10 4.17
C LYS A 108 14.64 4.61 3.12
N ARG A 109 15.94 4.49 3.39
CA ARG A 109 16.99 5.02 2.51
C ARG A 109 16.91 4.49 1.07
N SER A 110 16.56 3.22 0.87
CA SER A 110 16.58 2.55 -0.43
C SER A 110 15.31 1.75 -0.77
N PHE A 111 14.30 1.78 0.09
CA PHE A 111 13.05 1.04 -0.07
C PHE A 111 11.94 1.68 0.77
N TYR A 112 10.71 1.20 0.63
CA TYR A 112 9.60 1.57 1.50
C TYR A 112 9.20 0.37 2.36
N GLN A 113 8.93 0.59 3.65
CA GLN A 113 8.23 -0.40 4.46
C GLN A 113 6.74 -0.20 4.27
N ILE A 114 6.05 -1.24 3.82
CA ILE A 114 4.62 -1.23 3.60
C ILE A 114 3.94 -2.19 4.58
N ARG A 115 2.91 -1.69 5.27
CA ARG A 115 2.06 -2.52 6.11
C ARG A 115 0.91 -3.08 5.29
N MET A 116 0.88 -4.40 5.15
CA MET A 116 -0.14 -5.10 4.38
C MET A 116 -1.23 -5.66 5.28
N ASN A 117 -2.45 -5.71 4.75
CA ASN A 117 -3.55 -6.44 5.36
C ASN A 117 -3.54 -7.88 4.83
N CYS A 118 -3.53 -8.84 5.73
CA CYS A 118 -3.74 -10.25 5.43
C CYS A 118 -5.08 -10.71 5.97
N ASP A 119 -5.48 -11.91 5.57
CA ASP A 119 -6.66 -12.58 6.11
C ASP A 119 -6.63 -12.63 7.64
N LEU A 120 -7.82 -12.65 8.25
CA LEU A 120 -8.00 -12.70 9.71
C LEU A 120 -7.42 -11.48 10.46
N ASN A 121 -7.32 -10.33 9.78
CA ASN A 121 -6.85 -9.06 10.35
C ASN A 121 -5.39 -9.10 10.84
N VAL A 122 -4.61 -10.06 10.34
CA VAL A 122 -3.17 -10.11 10.58
C VAL A 122 -2.51 -9.05 9.71
N LYS A 123 -1.61 -8.25 10.29
CA LYS A 123 -0.85 -7.24 9.55
C LYS A 123 0.60 -7.68 9.45
N ILE A 124 1.16 -7.60 8.25
CA ILE A 124 2.58 -7.90 8.01
C ILE A 124 3.29 -6.66 7.48
N LEU A 125 4.59 -6.56 7.76
CA LEU A 125 5.44 -5.52 7.19
C LEU A 125 6.32 -6.14 6.10
N LEU A 126 6.29 -5.52 4.93
CA LEU A 126 7.09 -5.91 3.77
C LEU A 126 7.96 -4.76 3.30
N GLU A 127 9.06 -5.09 2.64
CA GLU A 127 9.88 -4.11 1.92
C GLU A 127 9.41 -4.01 0.48
N LEU A 128 8.92 -2.84 0.10
CA LEU A 128 8.62 -2.46 -1.28
C LEU A 128 9.87 -1.88 -1.93
N ARG A 129 10.27 -2.51 -3.03
CA ARG A 129 11.35 -2.05 -3.92
C ARG A 129 10.80 -1.87 -5.33
N PHE A 130 11.39 -0.94 -6.07
CA PHE A 130 11.09 -0.73 -7.49
C PHE A 130 12.31 -1.12 -8.29
N ILE A 131 12.09 -1.85 -9.39
CA ILE A 131 13.15 -2.25 -10.32
C ILE A 131 13.66 -1.01 -11.07
N ASP A 132 12.75 -0.11 -11.46
CA ASP A 132 13.07 1.16 -12.12
C ASP A 132 13.09 2.33 -11.11
N VAL A 133 14.20 3.05 -11.10
CA VAL A 133 14.38 4.28 -10.29
C VAL A 133 13.40 5.37 -10.73
N ALA A 134 12.99 5.42 -11.99
CA ALA A 134 11.98 6.37 -12.47
C ALA A 134 10.61 6.10 -11.82
N GLU A 135 10.19 4.84 -11.75
CA GLU A 135 8.96 4.42 -11.07
C GLU A 135 9.03 4.69 -9.57
N MET A 136 10.18 4.44 -8.93
CA MET A 136 10.39 4.80 -7.52
C MET A 136 10.21 6.30 -7.27
N ARG A 137 10.75 7.15 -8.15
CA ARG A 137 10.63 8.62 -8.03
C ARG A 137 9.19 9.06 -8.23
N LYS A 138 8.53 8.55 -9.26
CA LYS A 138 7.11 8.80 -9.53
C LYS A 138 6.24 8.41 -8.35
N PHE A 139 6.48 7.24 -7.75
CA PHE A 139 5.77 6.79 -6.55
C PHE A 139 5.97 7.75 -5.38
N ARG A 140 7.23 8.12 -5.11
CA ARG A 140 7.56 9.10 -4.07
C ARG A 140 6.82 10.42 -4.25
N ASP A 141 6.81 10.95 -5.47
CA ASP A 141 6.18 12.23 -5.77
C ASP A 141 4.67 12.18 -5.58
N VAL A 142 4.03 11.04 -5.89
CA VAL A 142 2.59 10.84 -5.64
C VAL A 142 2.29 10.74 -4.14
N ILE A 143 3.06 9.94 -3.39
CA ILE A 143 2.88 9.84 -1.93
C ILE A 143 3.10 11.18 -1.24
N PHE A 144 4.08 11.96 -1.69
CA PHE A 144 4.34 13.30 -1.16
C PHE A 144 3.15 14.23 -1.35
N ARG A 145 2.55 14.27 -2.55
CA ARG A 145 1.35 15.10 -2.81
C ARG A 145 0.15 14.68 -1.95
N ILE A 146 -0.08 13.37 -1.80
CA ILE A 146 -1.17 12.87 -0.95
C ILE A 146 -0.94 13.28 0.51
N ASN A 147 0.30 13.23 1.00
CA ASN A 147 0.64 13.72 2.33
C ASN A 147 0.38 15.21 2.49
N GLU A 148 0.79 16.05 1.52
CA GLU A 148 0.50 17.48 1.54
C GLU A 148 -1.01 17.74 1.58
N GLU A 149 -1.80 17.02 0.79
CA GLU A 149 -3.27 17.12 0.81
C GLU A 149 -3.84 16.76 2.20
N PHE A 150 -3.37 15.68 2.82
CA PHE A 150 -3.80 15.31 4.17
C PHE A 150 -3.38 16.29 5.25
N GLU A 151 -2.18 16.86 5.17
CA GLU A 151 -1.70 17.88 6.11
C GLU A 151 -2.57 19.16 6.01
N ILE A 152 -2.87 19.61 4.79
CA ILE A 152 -3.74 20.78 4.57
C ILE A 152 -5.14 20.55 5.13
N LEU A 153 -5.73 19.38 4.89
CA LEU A 153 -7.05 19.04 5.40
C LEU A 153 -7.06 18.98 6.94
N ALA A 154 -6.02 18.38 7.54
CA ALA A 154 -5.87 18.34 8.99
C ALA A 154 -5.74 19.74 9.60
N ASP A 155 -5.03 20.67 8.96
CA ASP A 155 -4.90 22.05 9.41
C ASP A 155 -6.21 22.86 9.28
N MET A 156 -7.11 22.49 8.37
CA MET A 156 -8.39 23.16 8.15
C MET A 156 -9.51 22.73 9.12
N GLU A 157 -9.37 21.58 9.77
CA GLU A 157 -10.34 21.04 10.74
C GLU A 157 -10.14 21.57 12.19
N TRP A 158 -9.19 22.48 12.39
CA TRP A 158 -8.87 23.14 13.68
C TRP A 158 -9.33 24.60 13.73
#